data_AF-A0A356X430-F1
#
_entry.id   AF-A0A356X430-F1
#
_cell.length_a   1.000
_cell.length_b   1.000
_cell.length_c   1.000
_cell.angle_alpha   90.00
_cell.angle_beta   90.00
_cell.angle_gamma   90.00
#
_symmetry.space_group_name_H-M   'P 1'
#
loop_
_entity.id
_entity.type
_entity.pdbx_description
1 polymer ?
#
loop_
_entity_poly.entity_id
_entity_poly.type
_entity_poly.pdbx_seq_one_letter_code
_entity_poly.pdbx_strand_id
1 'polypeptide(L)'
;SSDLNDLRIIDATAGVSKKNIRFSTSFRTATSDGEQFRNPGFDEGVSSSETYNSYFDLMNLSAALSVNFAENWSWYVRSGLENRDFNARYFYTRSIYDESVEQIDSKWALSALTYENGNHRSEINASYRDVNDVFDFNSAISPANVHNTDLLFLNGSHQYELNSEQLTSITSSLNYMRIMVGGQLLNKQIESTDRGDHENTSWGVYGIHTMNYDFGLSVTSSLRLQFNPVSDLSFLPQISAAYDLGNLVLRTSIGRAIREGDFTERYISHEIPNLTPGRNLGNPNLMPEESTTYDLGLDWTPANNLRISPTVFY
;
A
#
# COMPACT_ATOMS: atom_id res chain seq x y z
N SER A 1 -30.59 -28.82 -3.84
CA SER A 1 -29.27 -29.44 -4.09
C SER A 1 -28.27 -28.63 -3.28
N SER A 2 -27.30 -29.27 -2.64
CA SER A 2 -26.17 -28.54 -2.04
C SER A 2 -25.25 -28.14 -3.18
N ASP A 3 -25.54 -27.00 -3.81
CA ASP A 3 -24.68 -26.44 -4.84
C ASP A 3 -23.37 -26.05 -4.15
N LEU A 4 -22.34 -26.83 -4.41
CA LEU A 4 -21.01 -26.67 -3.84
C LEU A 4 -20.37 -25.45 -4.51
N ASN A 5 -20.27 -24.35 -3.77
CA ASN A 5 -19.59 -23.12 -4.17
C ASN A 5 -18.06 -23.35 -4.18
N ASP A 6 -17.61 -24.27 -5.04
CA ASP A 6 -16.27 -24.84 -4.99
C ASP A 6 -15.22 -23.77 -5.32
N LEU A 7 -14.39 -23.47 -4.33
CA LEU A 7 -13.19 -22.67 -4.49
C LEU A 7 -12.12 -23.49 -5.23
N ARG A 8 -11.69 -23.00 -6.39
CA ARG A 8 -10.59 -23.57 -7.16
C ARG A 8 -9.39 -22.64 -7.12
N ILE A 9 -8.25 -23.14 -6.65
CA ILE A 9 -7.00 -22.38 -6.61
C ILE A 9 -5.93 -23.20 -7.29
N ILE A 10 -5.22 -22.58 -8.24
CA ILE A 10 -3.98 -23.10 -8.79
C ILE A 10 -2.90 -22.08 -8.46
N ASP A 11 -1.84 -22.53 -7.81
CA ASP A 11 -0.67 -21.71 -7.51
C ASP A 11 0.59 -22.48 -7.93
N ALA A 12 1.44 -21.83 -8.71
CA ALA A 12 2.68 -22.39 -9.20
C ALA A 12 3.78 -21.34 -9.17
N THR A 13 4.89 -21.68 -8.53
CA THR A 13 6.10 -20.85 -8.50
C THR A 13 7.29 -21.65 -8.98
N ALA A 14 8.13 -21.05 -9.81
CA ALA A 14 9.38 -21.64 -10.27
C ALA A 14 10.51 -20.62 -10.17
N GLY A 15 11.72 -21.05 -9.86
CA GLY A 15 12.86 -20.16 -9.79
C GLY A 15 14.17 -20.87 -10.00
N VAL A 16 15.17 -20.10 -10.44
CA VAL A 16 16.55 -20.54 -10.61
C VAL A 16 17.48 -19.54 -9.94
N SER A 17 18.48 -20.06 -9.25
CA SER A 17 19.52 -19.26 -8.61
C SER A 17 20.88 -19.79 -9.05
N LYS A 18 21.73 -18.90 -9.57
CA LYS A 18 23.09 -19.23 -9.97
C LYS A 18 24.03 -18.08 -9.65
N LYS A 19 24.96 -18.32 -8.73
CA LYS A 19 25.97 -17.36 -8.26
C LYS A 19 25.34 -16.01 -7.87
N ASN A 20 25.44 -15.03 -8.76
CA ASN A 20 25.03 -13.66 -8.57
C ASN A 20 23.66 -13.33 -9.18
N ILE A 21 22.97 -14.29 -9.79
CA ILE A 21 21.66 -14.09 -10.44
C ILE A 21 20.62 -14.99 -9.79
N ARG A 22 19.44 -14.44 -9.50
CA ARG A 22 18.24 -15.16 -9.11
C ARG A 22 17.08 -14.72 -9.99
N PHE A 23 16.36 -15.68 -10.54
CA PHE A 23 15.15 -15.44 -11.32
C PHE A 23 14.02 -16.29 -10.75
N SER A 24 12.82 -15.73 -10.68
CA SER A 24 11.62 -16.45 -10.25
C SER A 24 10.40 -15.99 -11.03
N THR A 25 9.46 -16.90 -11.25
CA THR A 25 8.13 -16.64 -11.77
C THR A 25 7.08 -17.21 -10.83
N SER A 26 5.92 -16.58 -10.76
CA SER A 26 4.76 -17.02 -10.00
C SER A 26 3.51 -16.86 -10.84
N PHE A 27 2.65 -17.88 -10.81
CA PHE A 27 1.33 -17.85 -11.42
C PHE A 27 0.32 -18.31 -10.38
N ARG A 28 -0.76 -17.55 -10.23
CA ARG A 28 -1.88 -17.91 -9.37
C ARG A 28 -3.19 -17.62 -10.10
N THR A 29 -4.12 -18.55 -10.03
CA THR A 29 -5.54 -18.30 -10.33
C THR A 29 -6.39 -18.77 -9.16
N ALA A 30 -7.47 -18.03 -8.89
CA ALA A 30 -8.45 -18.38 -7.87
C ALA A 30 -9.85 -18.06 -8.40
N THR A 31 -10.74 -19.05 -8.43
CA THR A 31 -12.10 -18.89 -8.90
C THR A 31 -13.11 -19.52 -7.94
N SER A 32 -14.29 -18.93 -7.83
CA SER A 32 -15.43 -19.48 -7.09
C SER A 32 -16.72 -18.88 -7.61
N ASP A 33 -17.78 -19.68 -7.66
CA ASP A 33 -19.13 -19.20 -7.95
C ASP A 33 -19.71 -18.38 -6.80
N GLY A 34 -19.11 -18.44 -5.59
CA GLY A 34 -19.52 -17.66 -4.43
C GLY A 34 -20.79 -18.15 -3.75
N GLU A 35 -21.13 -17.55 -2.61
CA GLU A 35 -22.40 -17.84 -1.94
C GLU A 35 -23.57 -17.19 -2.70
N GLN A 36 -24.69 -17.90 -2.75
CA GLN A 36 -25.93 -17.39 -3.34
C GLN A 36 -26.74 -16.60 -2.31
N PHE A 37 -27.14 -15.39 -2.68
CA PHE A 37 -27.97 -14.50 -1.87
C PHE A 37 -29.30 -14.22 -2.56
N ARG A 38 -30.32 -13.90 -1.74
CA ARG A 38 -31.57 -13.33 -2.22
C ARG A 38 -31.30 -11.96 -2.83
N ASN A 39 -31.89 -11.63 -3.97
CA ASN A 39 -31.76 -10.31 -4.58
C ASN A 39 -32.90 -9.37 -4.12
N PRO A 40 -32.62 -8.33 -3.30
CA PRO A 40 -33.65 -7.37 -2.88
C PRO A 40 -34.34 -6.67 -4.05
N GLY A 41 -33.63 -6.40 -5.15
CA GLY A 41 -34.21 -5.79 -6.34
C GLY A 41 -35.30 -6.63 -7.01
N PHE A 42 -35.31 -7.96 -6.83
CA PHE A 42 -36.37 -8.82 -7.34
C PHE A 42 -37.66 -8.66 -6.55
N ASP A 43 -37.56 -8.59 -5.22
CA ASP A 43 -38.73 -8.44 -4.34
C ASP A 43 -39.43 -7.08 -4.56
N GLU A 44 -38.66 -6.06 -4.94
CA GLU A 44 -39.15 -4.72 -5.30
C GLU A 44 -39.54 -4.58 -6.79
N GLY A 45 -39.40 -5.66 -7.59
CA GLY A 45 -39.80 -5.68 -9.01
C GLY A 45 -38.91 -4.86 -9.96
N VAL A 46 -37.70 -4.50 -9.53
CA VAL A 46 -36.72 -3.75 -10.34
C VAL A 46 -35.61 -4.62 -10.94
N SER A 47 -35.54 -5.90 -10.55
CA SER A 47 -34.65 -6.92 -11.13
C SER A 47 -35.44 -8.15 -11.55
N SER A 48 -35.00 -8.83 -12.61
CA SER A 48 -35.59 -10.08 -13.09
C SER A 48 -35.01 -11.33 -12.40
N SER A 49 -33.90 -11.19 -11.68
CA SER A 49 -33.16 -12.30 -11.07
C SER A 49 -33.47 -12.43 -9.59
N GLU A 50 -34.08 -13.55 -9.19
CA GLU A 50 -34.48 -13.84 -7.81
C GLU A 50 -33.30 -13.95 -6.83
N THR A 51 -32.16 -14.42 -7.31
CA THR A 51 -30.92 -14.57 -6.56
C THR A 51 -29.73 -14.04 -7.35
N TYR A 52 -28.62 -13.81 -6.66
CA TYR A 52 -27.31 -13.54 -7.25
C TYR A 52 -26.23 -14.25 -6.44
N ASN A 53 -25.06 -14.49 -7.03
CA ASN A 53 -23.95 -15.12 -6.33
C ASN A 53 -22.76 -14.16 -6.20
N SER A 54 -21.99 -14.30 -5.12
CA SER A 54 -20.78 -13.52 -4.85
C SER A 54 -19.53 -14.08 -5.56
N TYR A 55 -19.63 -14.29 -6.88
CA TYR A 55 -18.56 -14.94 -7.65
C TYR A 55 -17.29 -14.09 -7.74
N PHE A 56 -16.16 -14.74 -8.00
CA PHE A 56 -14.93 -14.10 -8.46
C PHE A 56 -14.08 -15.01 -9.35
N ASP A 57 -13.34 -14.40 -10.27
CA ASP A 57 -12.25 -14.97 -11.04
C ASP A 57 -11.03 -14.05 -10.93
N LEU A 58 -9.91 -14.59 -10.46
CA LEU A 58 -8.68 -13.87 -10.23
C LEU A 58 -7.55 -14.58 -10.95
N MET A 59 -6.69 -13.80 -11.62
CA MET A 59 -5.43 -14.26 -12.18
C MET A 59 -4.31 -13.31 -11.79
N ASN A 60 -3.18 -13.85 -11.35
CA ASN A 60 -1.95 -13.12 -11.14
C ASN A 60 -0.78 -13.87 -11.77
N LEU A 61 0.04 -13.15 -12.54
CA LEU A 61 1.29 -13.63 -13.10
C LEU A 61 2.38 -12.63 -12.73
N SER A 62 3.51 -13.09 -12.19
CA SER A 62 4.64 -12.20 -11.90
C SER A 62 5.97 -12.86 -12.17
N ALA A 63 6.97 -12.06 -12.54
CA ALA A 63 8.35 -12.50 -12.71
C ALA A 63 9.29 -11.52 -12.01
N ALA A 64 10.36 -12.05 -11.43
CA ALA A 64 11.37 -11.27 -10.71
C ALA A 64 12.79 -11.71 -11.09
N LEU A 65 13.69 -10.73 -11.15
CA LEU A 65 15.11 -10.90 -11.37
C LEU A 65 15.87 -10.13 -10.29
N SER A 66 16.87 -10.76 -9.68
CA SER A 66 17.82 -10.14 -8.78
C SER A 66 19.23 -10.48 -9.28
N VAL A 67 20.08 -9.47 -9.44
CA VAL A 67 21.45 -9.62 -9.92
C VAL A 67 22.44 -8.77 -9.13
N ASN A 68 23.52 -9.39 -8.65
CA ASN A 68 24.71 -8.67 -8.20
C ASN A 68 25.66 -8.54 -9.40
N PHE A 69 25.56 -7.44 -10.14
CA PHE A 69 26.22 -7.28 -11.44
C PHE A 69 27.65 -6.72 -11.35
N ALA A 70 28.01 -6.13 -10.21
CA ALA A 70 29.36 -5.65 -9.91
C ALA A 70 29.61 -5.75 -8.40
N GLU A 71 30.87 -5.53 -7.98
CA GLU A 71 31.18 -5.37 -6.55
C GLU A 71 30.32 -4.25 -5.95
N ASN A 72 29.72 -4.50 -4.79
CA ASN A 72 28.87 -3.56 -4.06
C ASN A 72 27.54 -3.18 -4.74
N TRP A 73 27.24 -3.66 -5.95
CA TRP A 73 26.01 -3.33 -6.67
C TRP A 73 25.04 -4.51 -6.76
N SER A 74 23.78 -4.26 -6.42
CA SER A 74 22.67 -5.18 -6.66
C SER A 74 21.53 -4.48 -7.38
N TRP A 75 20.91 -5.18 -8.31
CA TRP A 75 19.72 -4.74 -9.03
C TRP A 75 18.62 -5.78 -8.86
N TYR A 76 17.44 -5.33 -8.49
CA TYR A 76 16.22 -6.12 -8.40
C TYR A 76 15.17 -5.51 -9.31
N VAL A 77 14.46 -6.35 -10.05
CA VAL A 77 13.30 -5.95 -10.86
C VAL A 77 12.23 -7.01 -10.73
N ARG A 78 10.97 -6.58 -10.62
CA ARG A 78 9.81 -7.46 -10.63
C ARG A 78 8.70 -6.81 -11.44
N SER A 79 8.01 -7.59 -12.25
CA SER A 79 6.81 -7.15 -12.94
C SER A 79 5.72 -8.18 -12.82
N GLY A 80 4.48 -7.76 -13.03
CA GLY A 80 3.34 -8.63 -13.01
C GLY A 80 2.15 -8.10 -13.79
N LEU A 81 1.28 -9.06 -14.10
CA LEU A 81 -0.03 -8.86 -14.70
C LEU A 81 -1.06 -9.43 -13.74
N GLU A 82 -2.19 -8.75 -13.63
CA GLU A 82 -3.30 -9.14 -12.78
C GLU A 82 -4.61 -8.89 -13.51
N ASN A 83 -5.54 -9.83 -13.39
CA ASN A 83 -6.92 -9.70 -13.84
C ASN A 83 -7.84 -10.13 -12.70
N ARG A 84 -8.92 -9.38 -12.52
CA ARG A 84 -9.99 -9.69 -11.58
C ARG A 84 -11.33 -9.44 -12.25
N ASP A 85 -12.24 -10.38 -12.15
CA ASP A 85 -13.65 -10.23 -12.51
C ASP A 85 -14.48 -10.73 -11.33
N PHE A 86 -15.34 -9.89 -10.77
CA PHE A 86 -16.10 -10.26 -9.60
C PHE A 86 -17.46 -9.56 -9.52
N ASN A 87 -18.37 -10.20 -8.79
CA ASN A 87 -19.63 -9.59 -8.42
C ASN A 87 -19.41 -8.45 -7.41
N ALA A 88 -19.80 -7.24 -7.77
CA ALA A 88 -19.69 -6.05 -6.92
C ALA A 88 -21.03 -5.63 -6.29
N ARG A 89 -22.08 -6.45 -6.50
CA ARG A 89 -23.45 -6.13 -6.15
C ARG A 89 -23.61 -5.90 -4.65
N TYR A 90 -24.19 -4.76 -4.30
CA TYR A 90 -24.42 -4.27 -2.95
C TYR A 90 -23.15 -4.03 -2.11
N PHE A 91 -21.97 -4.06 -2.74
CA PHE A 91 -20.71 -3.81 -2.05
C PHE A 91 -20.49 -2.31 -1.80
N TYR A 92 -20.72 -1.49 -2.83
CA TYR A 92 -20.48 -0.03 -2.76
C TYR A 92 -21.72 0.80 -2.44
N THR A 93 -22.92 0.24 -2.63
CA THR A 93 -24.20 0.95 -2.45
C THR A 93 -25.28 0.00 -1.94
N ARG A 94 -26.34 0.57 -1.38
CA ARG A 94 -27.56 -0.16 -0.97
C ARG A 94 -28.71 0.04 -1.96
N SER A 95 -28.44 0.58 -3.13
CA SER A 95 -29.46 0.84 -4.14
C SER A 95 -30.09 -0.47 -4.60
N ILE A 96 -31.43 -0.57 -4.61
CA ILE A 96 -32.16 -1.74 -5.12
C ILE A 96 -31.96 -1.98 -6.63
N TYR A 97 -31.38 -1.00 -7.33
CA TYR A 97 -31.01 -1.07 -8.74
C TYR A 97 -29.60 -1.62 -8.96
N ASP A 98 -28.85 -1.87 -7.89
CA ASP A 98 -27.48 -2.36 -7.97
C ASP A 98 -27.46 -3.78 -8.54
N GLU A 99 -26.89 -3.90 -9.73
CA GLU A 99 -26.66 -5.17 -10.40
C GLU A 99 -25.18 -5.43 -10.63
N SER A 100 -24.32 -4.75 -9.88
CA SER A 100 -22.96 -4.46 -10.34
C SER A 100 -22.00 -5.63 -10.43
N VAL A 101 -21.12 -5.51 -11.42
CA VAL A 101 -19.94 -6.34 -11.65
C VAL A 101 -18.74 -5.44 -11.93
N GLU A 102 -17.55 -5.90 -11.58
CA GLU A 102 -16.33 -5.12 -11.74
C GLU A 102 -15.22 -5.98 -12.35
N GLN A 103 -14.59 -5.45 -13.40
CA GLN A 103 -13.44 -6.07 -14.05
C GLN A 103 -12.23 -5.14 -13.94
N ILE A 104 -11.13 -5.66 -13.39
CA ILE A 104 -9.89 -4.92 -13.19
C ILE A 104 -8.74 -5.65 -13.88
N ASP A 105 -8.08 -4.97 -14.80
CA ASP A 105 -6.85 -5.40 -15.46
C ASP A 105 -5.69 -4.49 -15.04
N SER A 106 -4.64 -5.06 -14.45
CA SER A 106 -3.47 -4.30 -14.02
C SER A 106 -2.16 -4.87 -14.55
N LYS A 107 -1.29 -3.98 -15.01
CA LYS A 107 0.12 -4.26 -15.30
C LYS A 107 1.00 -3.39 -14.42
N TRP A 108 2.03 -3.97 -13.84
CA TRP A 108 2.94 -3.23 -12.96
C TRP A 108 4.37 -3.72 -13.05
N ALA A 109 5.30 -2.83 -12.75
CA ALA A 109 6.72 -3.13 -12.62
C ALA A 109 7.32 -2.31 -11.48
N LEU A 110 8.29 -2.90 -10.78
CA LEU A 110 9.11 -2.25 -9.78
C LEU A 110 10.57 -2.64 -9.97
N SER A 111 11.47 -1.73 -9.61
CA SER A 111 12.90 -1.90 -9.73
C SER A 111 13.60 -1.22 -8.56
N ALA A 112 14.61 -1.88 -8.00
CA ALA A 112 15.47 -1.35 -6.95
C ALA A 112 16.93 -1.54 -7.35
N LEU A 113 17.70 -0.46 -7.35
CA LEU A 113 19.14 -0.45 -7.56
C LEU A 113 19.81 -0.05 -6.25
N THR A 114 20.67 -0.92 -5.72
CA THR A 114 21.35 -0.69 -4.44
C THR A 114 22.86 -0.71 -4.64
N TYR A 115 23.54 0.24 -4.02
CA TYR A 115 24.99 0.27 -3.85
C TYR A 115 25.33 0.21 -2.36
N GLU A 116 26.09 -0.79 -1.92
CA GLU A 116 26.49 -0.99 -0.52
C GLU A 116 28.00 -1.11 -0.40
N ASN A 117 28.67 -0.15 0.23
CA ASN A 117 30.13 -0.16 0.40
C ASN A 117 30.51 0.26 1.83
N GLY A 118 30.90 -0.72 2.64
CA GLY A 118 31.21 -0.52 4.04
C GLY A 118 30.02 0.11 4.79
N ASN A 119 30.23 1.32 5.31
CA ASN A 119 29.24 2.05 6.10
C ASN A 119 28.22 2.83 5.25
N HIS A 120 28.35 2.82 3.93
CA HIS A 120 27.47 3.54 3.02
C HIS A 120 26.51 2.60 2.31
N ARG A 121 25.24 3.00 2.21
CA ARG A 121 24.26 2.34 1.35
C ARG A 121 23.39 3.37 0.62
N SER A 122 23.36 3.28 -0.69
CA SER A 122 22.50 4.09 -1.56
C SER A 122 21.47 3.19 -2.23
N GLU A 123 20.23 3.64 -2.33
CA GLU A 123 19.16 2.89 -2.96
C GLU A 123 18.27 3.80 -3.81
N ILE A 124 17.99 3.38 -5.04
CA ILE A 124 17.02 4.00 -5.93
C ILE A 124 15.94 2.98 -6.26
N ASN A 125 14.69 3.35 -6.00
CA ASN A 125 13.51 2.58 -6.32
C ASN A 125 12.68 3.31 -7.37
N ALA A 126 12.13 2.55 -8.31
CA ALA A 126 11.16 3.03 -9.28
C ALA A 126 10.04 1.99 -9.39
N SER A 127 8.80 2.42 -9.45
CA SER A 127 7.68 1.55 -9.81
C SER A 127 6.67 2.28 -10.68
N TYR A 128 6.06 1.53 -11.58
CA TYR A 128 4.99 1.99 -12.44
C TYR A 128 3.85 0.97 -12.41
N ARG A 129 2.62 1.46 -12.35
CA ARG A 129 1.41 0.64 -12.43
C ARG A 129 0.40 1.34 -13.34
N ASP A 130 -0.21 0.55 -14.19
CA ASP A 130 -1.33 0.91 -15.06
C ASP A 130 -2.47 -0.05 -14.75
N VAL A 131 -3.68 0.51 -14.65
CA VAL A 131 -4.90 -0.21 -14.31
C VAL A 131 -6.01 0.25 -15.21
N ASN A 132 -6.72 -0.71 -15.79
CA ASN A 132 -8.00 -0.49 -16.45
C ASN A 132 -9.06 -1.13 -15.56
N ASP A 133 -10.04 -0.36 -15.13
CA ASP A 133 -11.11 -0.79 -14.25
C ASP A 133 -12.45 -0.44 -14.91
N VAL A 134 -13.30 -1.44 -15.05
CA VAL A 134 -14.64 -1.33 -15.62
C VAL A 134 -15.64 -1.73 -14.54
N PHE A 135 -16.33 -0.73 -14.00
CA PHE A 135 -17.42 -0.90 -13.06
C PHE A 135 -18.77 -0.75 -13.77
N ASP A 136 -19.45 -1.86 -14.03
CA ASP A 136 -20.81 -1.84 -14.55
C ASP A 136 -21.79 -1.85 -13.38
N PHE A 137 -22.47 -0.73 -13.13
CA PHE A 137 -23.46 -0.64 -12.06
C PHE A 137 -24.70 -1.50 -12.37
N ASN A 138 -25.21 -1.36 -13.58
CA ASN A 138 -26.39 -2.03 -14.10
C ASN A 138 -26.50 -1.69 -15.60
N SER A 139 -26.12 -2.63 -16.46
CA SER A 139 -26.13 -2.49 -17.92
C SER A 139 -27.49 -2.12 -18.52
N ALA A 140 -28.60 -2.35 -17.81
CA ALA A 140 -29.93 -1.96 -18.26
C ALA A 140 -30.25 -0.47 -18.02
N ILE A 141 -29.51 0.21 -17.14
CA ILE A 141 -29.80 1.57 -16.68
C ILE A 141 -28.77 2.57 -17.23
N SER A 142 -27.48 2.20 -17.26
CA SER A 142 -26.41 3.08 -17.73
C SER A 142 -25.28 2.28 -18.37
N PRO A 143 -24.47 2.90 -19.25
CA PRO A 143 -23.17 2.34 -19.63
C PRO A 143 -22.29 2.08 -18.42
N ALA A 144 -21.35 1.14 -18.55
CA ALA A 144 -20.35 0.89 -17.53
C ALA A 144 -19.43 2.09 -17.34
N ASN A 145 -19.03 2.33 -16.09
CA ASN A 145 -18.02 3.31 -15.75
C ASN A 145 -16.63 2.71 -16.01
N VAL A 146 -15.87 3.36 -16.87
CA VAL A 146 -14.48 2.99 -17.18
C VAL A 146 -13.51 3.97 -16.53
N HIS A 147 -12.45 3.42 -15.95
CA HIS A 147 -11.35 4.10 -15.27
C HIS A 147 -10.01 3.58 -15.79
N ASN A 148 -9.20 4.45 -16.38
CA ASN A 148 -7.79 4.17 -16.66
C ASN A 148 -6.95 4.92 -15.64
N THR A 149 -6.09 4.23 -14.89
CA THR A 149 -5.24 4.87 -13.88
C THR A 149 -3.78 4.53 -14.08
N ASP A 150 -2.94 5.53 -13.86
CA ASP A 150 -1.49 5.41 -13.88
C ASP A 150 -0.89 5.85 -12.56
N LEU A 151 0.12 5.13 -12.11
CA LEU A 151 0.90 5.47 -10.92
C LEU A 151 2.38 5.30 -11.21
N LEU A 152 3.13 6.40 -11.20
CA LEU A 152 4.58 6.41 -11.19
C LEU A 152 5.08 6.79 -9.80
N PHE A 153 5.98 5.98 -9.26
CA PHE A 153 6.64 6.21 -7.98
C PHE A 153 8.15 6.11 -8.13
N LEU A 154 8.87 7.11 -7.61
CA LEU A 154 10.33 7.15 -7.56
C LEU A 154 10.77 7.46 -6.13
N ASN A 155 11.79 6.77 -5.63
CA ASN A 155 12.40 7.05 -4.34
C ASN A 155 13.91 6.86 -4.39
N GLY A 156 14.67 7.85 -3.94
CA GLY A 156 16.13 7.76 -3.79
C GLY A 156 16.52 8.01 -2.35
N SER A 157 17.43 7.20 -1.81
CA SER A 157 17.95 7.39 -0.46
C SER A 157 19.44 7.07 -0.35
N HIS A 158 20.09 7.71 0.61
CA HIS A 158 21.44 7.38 1.05
C HIS A 158 21.46 7.26 2.56
N GLN A 159 22.09 6.21 3.07
CA GLN A 159 22.36 6.03 4.48
C GLN A 159 23.86 5.88 4.75
N TYR A 160 24.25 6.36 5.93
CA TYR A 160 25.57 6.23 6.49
C TYR A 160 25.49 5.71 7.92
N GLU A 161 26.26 4.67 8.21
CA GLU A 161 26.33 4.02 9.51
C GLU A 161 27.66 4.33 10.21
N LEU A 162 27.60 4.54 11.52
CA LEU A 162 28.75 4.80 12.38
C LEU A 162 28.69 3.84 13.57
N ASN A 163 29.81 3.15 13.79
CA ASN A 163 29.95 2.17 14.85
C ASN A 163 30.68 2.79 16.06
N SER A 164 30.67 2.07 17.20
CA SER A 164 31.28 2.52 18.46
C SER A 164 32.68 3.10 18.30
N GLU A 165 33.55 2.46 17.51
CA GLU A 165 34.94 2.91 17.31
C GLU A 165 35.02 4.33 16.72
N GLN A 166 34.13 4.66 15.79
CA GLN A 166 34.06 5.98 15.16
C GLN A 166 33.40 7.00 16.10
N LEU A 167 32.42 6.55 16.90
CA LEU A 167 31.60 7.40 17.76
C LEU A 167 32.25 7.73 19.12
N THR A 168 33.22 6.93 19.57
CA THR A 168 33.93 7.14 20.85
C THR A 168 34.60 8.53 20.93
N SER A 169 34.91 9.13 19.77
CA SER A 169 35.45 10.48 19.67
C SER A 169 34.44 11.61 19.97
N ILE A 170 33.14 11.31 19.93
CA ILE A 170 32.02 12.23 20.12
C ILE A 170 31.37 12.03 21.48
N THR A 171 31.10 10.77 21.86
CA THR A 171 30.54 10.41 23.16
C THR A 171 30.87 8.96 23.50
N SER A 172 31.10 8.67 24.78
CA SER A 172 31.42 7.31 25.24
C SER A 172 30.20 6.39 25.30
N SER A 173 28.98 6.93 25.34
CA SER A 173 27.75 6.16 25.55
C SER A 173 27.02 5.76 24.26
N LEU A 174 27.37 6.33 23.11
CA LEU A 174 26.72 6.03 21.83
C LEU A 174 27.51 4.94 21.10
N ASN A 175 26.89 3.78 20.89
CA ASN A 175 27.53 2.64 20.24
C ASN A 175 27.18 2.50 18.75
N TYR A 176 26.09 3.13 18.33
CA TYR A 176 25.63 3.06 16.95
C TYR A 176 24.89 4.33 16.56
N MET A 177 25.16 4.80 15.35
CA MET A 177 24.41 5.88 14.73
C MET A 177 24.18 5.57 13.26
N ARG A 178 22.96 5.74 12.77
CA ARG A 178 22.61 5.70 11.36
C ARG A 178 21.94 7.00 10.97
N ILE A 179 22.42 7.63 9.92
CA ILE A 179 21.79 8.79 9.29
C ILE A 179 21.35 8.36 7.90
N MET A 180 20.09 8.62 7.55
CA MET A 180 19.54 8.40 6.22
C MET A 180 18.86 9.67 5.74
N VAL A 181 19.06 10.00 4.48
CA VAL A 181 18.35 11.07 3.78
C VAL A 181 17.79 10.54 2.47
N GLY A 182 16.65 11.06 2.05
CA GLY A 182 16.04 10.63 0.80
C GLY A 182 14.99 11.58 0.26
N GLY A 183 14.58 11.29 -0.97
CA GLY A 183 13.55 12.02 -1.70
C GLY A 183 12.62 11.06 -2.42
N GLN A 184 11.36 11.45 -2.55
CA GLN A 184 10.28 10.68 -3.14
C GLN A 184 9.47 11.53 -4.11
N LEU A 185 9.03 10.92 -5.21
CA LEU A 185 8.07 11.50 -6.17
C LEU A 185 6.98 10.46 -6.45
N LEU A 186 5.74 10.89 -6.47
CA LEU A 186 4.57 10.06 -6.77
C LEU A 186 3.62 10.84 -7.68
N ASN A 187 3.45 10.36 -8.90
CA ASN A 187 2.50 10.88 -9.87
C ASN A 187 1.36 9.86 -10.01
N LYS A 188 0.12 10.32 -9.83
CA LYS A 188 -1.11 9.55 -10.01
C LYS A 188 -1.96 10.23 -11.05
N GLN A 189 -2.49 9.46 -11.99
CA GLN A 189 -3.42 9.95 -13.02
C GLN A 189 -4.64 9.04 -13.08
N ILE A 190 -5.77 9.63 -13.43
CA ILE A 190 -7.00 8.91 -13.76
C ILE A 190 -7.66 9.58 -14.96
N GLU A 191 -8.07 8.77 -15.92
CA GLU A 191 -9.04 9.14 -16.95
C GLU A 191 -10.32 8.35 -16.68
N SER A 192 -11.45 9.03 -16.56
CA SER A 192 -12.67 8.37 -16.12
C SER A 192 -13.95 8.96 -16.67
N THR A 193 -14.83 8.04 -17.06
CA THR A 193 -16.19 8.33 -17.51
C THR A 193 -17.12 8.92 -16.42
N ASP A 194 -16.88 8.68 -15.12
CA ASP A 194 -17.74 9.17 -14.04
C ASP A 194 -17.03 10.10 -13.04
N ARG A 195 -15.70 10.00 -12.95
CA ARG A 195 -14.86 10.84 -12.09
C ARG A 195 -14.21 11.99 -12.84
N GLY A 196 -14.20 11.98 -14.16
CA GLY A 196 -13.44 12.91 -14.99
C GLY A 196 -11.93 12.63 -14.96
N ASP A 197 -11.17 13.51 -15.61
CA ASP A 197 -9.73 13.34 -15.81
C ASP A 197 -8.94 14.18 -14.80
N HIS A 198 -8.04 13.53 -14.04
CA HIS A 198 -7.27 14.18 -12.98
C HIS A 198 -5.83 13.68 -12.93
N GLU A 199 -4.92 14.58 -12.56
CA GLU A 199 -3.51 14.28 -12.32
C GLU A 199 -3.06 14.90 -10.99
N ASN A 200 -2.38 14.11 -10.16
CA ASN A 200 -1.79 14.53 -8.90
C ASN A 200 -0.32 14.12 -8.84
N THR A 201 0.58 15.11 -8.89
CA THR A 201 2.01 14.90 -8.63
C THR A 201 2.38 15.40 -7.24
N SER A 202 2.83 14.49 -6.39
CA SER A 202 3.35 14.77 -5.05
C SER A 202 4.83 14.45 -4.96
N TRP A 203 5.54 15.15 -4.09
CA TRP A 203 6.95 14.89 -3.81
C TRP A 203 7.24 15.12 -2.34
N GLY A 204 8.33 14.55 -1.85
CA GLY A 204 8.78 14.78 -0.49
C GLY A 204 10.26 14.52 -0.32
N VAL A 205 10.82 15.13 0.72
CA VAL A 205 12.19 14.88 1.18
C VAL A 205 12.13 14.50 2.65
N TYR A 206 13.01 13.59 3.06
CA TYR A 206 13.00 13.08 4.42
C TYR A 206 14.41 12.81 4.94
N GLY A 207 14.51 12.87 6.27
CA GLY A 207 15.67 12.44 7.03
C GLY A 207 15.23 11.47 8.13
N ILE A 208 16.03 10.43 8.35
CA ILE A 208 15.86 9.46 9.44
C ILE A 208 17.19 9.37 10.17
N HIS A 209 17.11 9.36 11.49
CA HIS A 209 18.26 9.24 12.36
C HIS A 209 17.96 8.19 13.42
N THR A 210 18.85 7.21 13.56
CA THR A 210 18.76 6.15 14.57
C THR A 210 20.02 6.18 15.42
N MET A 211 19.85 6.16 16.73
CA MET A 211 20.90 6.11 17.73
C MET A 211 20.66 4.94 18.67
N ASN A 212 21.69 4.16 18.95
CA ASN A 212 21.68 3.22 20.06
C ASN A 212 22.75 3.61 21.08
N TYR A 213 22.39 3.49 22.35
CA TYR A 213 23.23 3.78 23.48
C TYR A 213 23.59 2.49 24.22
N ASP A 214 24.77 2.48 24.81
CA ASP A 214 25.31 1.34 25.59
C ASP A 214 24.46 0.98 26.81
N PHE A 215 23.78 1.97 27.40
CA PHE A 215 22.89 1.77 28.54
C PHE A 215 21.52 1.16 28.17
N GLY A 216 21.30 0.78 26.91
CA GLY A 216 20.10 0.07 26.44
C GLY A 216 19.03 0.95 25.79
N LEU A 217 19.28 2.26 25.62
CA LEU A 217 18.35 3.16 24.92
C LEU A 217 18.58 3.13 23.41
N SER A 218 17.51 3.02 22.66
CA SER A 218 17.45 3.20 21.21
C SER A 218 16.48 4.34 20.89
N VAL A 219 16.89 5.27 20.04
CA VAL A 219 16.05 6.40 19.60
C VAL A 219 16.08 6.46 18.10
N THR A 220 14.90 6.54 17.48
CA THR A 220 14.75 6.85 16.06
C THR A 220 13.92 8.10 15.90
N SER A 221 14.46 9.10 15.21
CA SER A 221 13.75 10.31 14.84
C SER A 221 13.70 10.45 13.34
N SER A 222 12.58 10.90 12.80
CA SER A 222 12.43 11.20 11.38
C SER A 222 11.72 12.54 11.18
N LEU A 223 12.01 13.15 10.04
CA LEU A 223 11.31 14.32 9.56
C LEU A 223 11.08 14.17 8.07
N ARG A 224 9.83 14.38 7.63
CA ARG A 224 9.45 14.45 6.22
C ARG A 224 8.78 15.79 5.93
N LEU A 225 9.25 16.43 4.86
CA LEU A 225 8.56 17.52 4.18
C LEU A 225 7.92 16.93 2.93
N GLN A 226 6.63 17.14 2.74
CA GLN A 226 5.96 16.70 1.52
C GLN A 226 5.10 17.80 0.92
N PHE A 227 5.03 17.84 -0.40
CA PHE A 227 4.12 18.67 -1.15
C PHE A 227 3.14 17.78 -1.92
N ASN A 228 1.86 18.13 -1.86
CA ASN A 228 0.80 17.53 -2.65
C ASN A 228 -0.13 18.65 -3.15
N PRO A 229 -0.65 18.61 -4.40
CA PRO A 229 -1.55 19.64 -4.92
C PRO A 229 -2.83 19.87 -4.09
N VAL A 230 -3.23 18.90 -3.26
CA VAL A 230 -4.43 18.99 -2.41
C VAL A 230 -4.11 19.57 -1.02
N SER A 231 -2.97 19.18 -0.43
CA SER A 231 -2.59 19.57 0.94
C SER A 231 -1.55 20.69 1.03
N ASP A 232 -1.03 21.14 -0.12
CA ASP A 232 0.19 21.93 -0.23
C ASP A 232 1.36 21.29 0.54
N LEU A 233 2.18 22.11 1.22
CA LEU A 233 3.34 21.70 1.99
C LEU A 233 2.94 21.21 3.39
N SER A 234 3.33 19.98 3.72
CA SER A 234 3.12 19.34 5.02
C SER A 234 4.44 19.00 5.72
N PHE A 235 4.45 19.21 7.04
CA PHE A 235 5.56 18.94 7.95
C PHE A 235 5.22 17.75 8.85
N LEU A 236 5.95 16.64 8.70
CA LEU A 236 5.63 15.35 9.31
C LEU A 236 6.81 14.85 10.18
N PRO A 237 6.90 15.29 11.44
CA PRO A 237 7.91 14.79 12.39
C PRO A 237 7.44 13.48 13.03
N GLN A 238 8.39 12.58 13.32
CA GLN A 238 8.17 11.40 14.15
C GLN A 238 9.37 11.12 15.02
N ILE A 239 9.14 10.60 16.23
CA ILE A 239 10.19 10.11 17.11
C ILE A 239 9.70 8.87 17.85
N SER A 240 10.55 7.87 17.96
CA SER A 240 10.34 6.68 18.77
C SER A 240 11.56 6.40 19.63
N ALA A 241 11.31 5.81 20.80
CA ALA A 241 12.35 5.38 21.71
C ALA A 241 12.00 4.00 22.29
N ALA A 242 13.02 3.18 22.49
CA ALA A 242 12.93 1.92 23.20
C ALA A 242 14.06 1.86 24.23
N TYR A 243 13.74 1.47 25.46
CA TYR A 243 14.70 1.35 26.54
C TYR A 243 14.73 -0.06 27.09
N ASP A 244 15.82 -0.77 26.79
CA ASP A 244 16.08 -2.14 27.21
C ASP A 244 16.70 -2.18 28.61
N LEU A 245 15.96 -2.76 29.55
CA LEU A 245 16.32 -2.99 30.94
C LEU A 245 16.58 -4.49 31.22
N GLY A 246 16.81 -5.29 30.17
CA GLY A 246 17.06 -6.72 30.23
C GLY A 246 15.79 -7.56 30.05
N ASN A 247 15.07 -7.84 31.14
CA ASN A 247 13.80 -8.58 31.06
C ASN A 247 12.59 -7.69 30.73
N LEU A 248 12.81 -6.38 30.59
CA LEU A 248 11.79 -5.36 30.38
C LEU A 248 12.27 -4.39 29.30
N VAL A 249 11.45 -4.13 28.29
CA VAL A 249 11.68 -3.05 27.32
C VAL A 249 10.52 -2.07 27.40
N LEU A 250 10.82 -0.80 27.66
CA LEU A 250 9.83 0.28 27.57
C LEU A 250 9.92 0.89 26.18
N ARG A 251 8.80 1.07 25.50
CA ARG A 251 8.76 1.62 24.13
C ARG A 251 7.74 2.74 24.04
N THR A 252 8.05 3.78 23.29
CA THR A 252 7.12 4.89 23.04
C THR A 252 7.38 5.49 21.68
N SER A 253 6.34 6.04 21.07
CA SER A 253 6.49 6.88 19.89
C SER A 253 5.49 8.01 19.87
N ILE A 254 5.81 9.07 19.12
CA ILE A 254 4.90 10.13 18.75
C ILE A 254 5.17 10.52 17.29
N GLY A 255 4.13 10.71 16.51
CA GLY A 255 4.26 11.07 15.10
C GLY A 255 3.03 11.75 14.54
N ARG A 256 3.27 12.65 13.57
CA ARG A 256 2.21 13.23 12.75
C ARG A 256 2.07 12.48 11.43
N ALA A 257 0.84 12.29 10.98
CA ALA A 257 0.52 11.77 9.67
C ALA A 257 -0.55 12.64 8.98
N ILE A 258 -0.57 12.57 7.66
CA ILE A 258 -1.56 13.22 6.81
C ILE A 258 -2.02 12.21 5.75
N ARG A 259 -3.31 12.24 5.41
CA ARG A 259 -3.91 11.47 4.33
C ARG A 259 -4.70 12.42 3.45
N GLU A 260 -4.34 12.50 2.18
CA GLU A 260 -5.15 13.19 1.18
C GLU A 260 -6.23 12.25 0.63
N GLY A 261 -7.42 12.82 0.36
CA GLY A 261 -8.49 12.08 -0.29
C GLY A 261 -8.10 11.63 -1.69
N ASP A 262 -8.44 10.41 -2.05
CA ASP A 262 -8.17 9.86 -3.38
C ASP A 262 -9.18 10.34 -4.44
N PHE A 263 -8.96 9.91 -5.70
CA PHE A 263 -9.84 10.31 -6.80
C PHE A 263 -11.27 9.78 -6.63
N THR A 264 -11.48 8.65 -5.97
CA THR A 264 -12.82 8.12 -5.70
C THR A 264 -13.53 8.96 -4.65
N GLU A 265 -12.90 9.26 -3.52
CA GLU A 265 -13.48 10.10 -2.48
C GLU A 265 -13.82 11.51 -2.99
N ARG A 266 -12.99 12.05 -3.88
CA ARG A 266 -13.17 13.40 -4.41
C ARG A 266 -14.14 13.48 -5.58
N TYR A 267 -14.21 12.46 -6.44
CA TYR A 267 -14.87 12.60 -7.74
C TYR A 267 -15.85 11.48 -8.10
N ILE A 268 -16.10 10.48 -7.25
CA ILE A 268 -17.03 9.39 -7.60
C ILE A 268 -18.39 9.97 -8.06
N SER A 269 -18.87 9.46 -9.20
CA SER A 269 -20.16 9.83 -9.79
C SER A 269 -20.36 11.33 -10.09
N HIS A 270 -19.28 12.13 -10.18
CA HIS A 270 -19.36 13.58 -10.41
C HIS A 270 -19.81 13.94 -11.83
N GLU A 271 -19.45 13.12 -12.83
CA GLU A 271 -19.81 13.32 -14.24
C GLU A 271 -21.07 12.55 -14.65
N ILE A 272 -21.80 11.94 -13.71
CA ILE A 272 -23.07 11.23 -13.98
C ILE A 272 -24.23 12.24 -13.92
N PRO A 273 -24.90 12.57 -15.05
CA PRO A 273 -25.90 13.66 -15.06
C PRO A 273 -27.17 13.38 -14.25
N ASN A 274 -27.58 12.11 -14.14
CA ASN A 274 -28.78 11.68 -13.41
C ASN A 274 -28.43 10.53 -12.46
N LEU A 275 -27.77 10.86 -11.35
CA LEU A 275 -27.38 9.88 -10.35
C LEU A 275 -28.61 9.30 -9.63
N THR A 276 -28.75 7.98 -9.64
CA THR A 276 -29.87 7.29 -8.98
C THR A 276 -29.79 7.43 -7.45
N PRO A 277 -30.94 7.44 -6.73
CA PRO A 277 -30.95 7.53 -5.26
C PRO A 277 -30.15 6.41 -4.58
N GLY A 278 -29.47 6.75 -3.48
CA GLY A 278 -28.67 5.81 -2.68
C GLY A 278 -27.24 5.57 -3.20
N ARG A 279 -26.83 6.28 -4.25
CA ARG A 279 -25.45 6.28 -4.77
C ARG A 279 -24.59 7.34 -4.06
N ASN A 280 -23.29 7.06 -3.95
CA ASN A 280 -22.31 8.00 -3.39
C ASN A 280 -21.98 9.11 -4.40
N LEU A 281 -21.72 10.32 -3.91
CA LEU A 281 -21.24 11.46 -4.68
C LEU A 281 -19.97 12.01 -4.02
N GLY A 282 -18.89 12.13 -4.80
CA GLY A 282 -17.60 12.63 -4.32
C GLY A 282 -17.60 14.11 -3.96
N ASN A 283 -16.64 14.53 -3.12
CA ASN A 283 -16.41 15.93 -2.79
C ASN A 283 -15.06 16.44 -3.33
N PRO A 284 -15.04 17.22 -4.44
CA PRO A 284 -13.80 17.74 -5.02
C PRO A 284 -12.96 18.60 -4.07
N ASN A 285 -13.61 19.22 -3.07
CA ASN A 285 -13.02 20.11 -2.08
C ASN A 285 -12.67 19.39 -0.77
N LEU A 286 -12.57 18.06 -0.78
CA LEU A 286 -12.19 17.29 0.41
C LEU A 286 -10.81 17.73 0.91
N MET A 287 -10.76 18.22 2.14
CA MET A 287 -9.52 18.60 2.80
C MET A 287 -8.76 17.36 3.30
N PRO A 288 -7.42 17.44 3.43
CA PRO A 288 -6.64 16.35 4.00
C PRO A 288 -7.04 16.03 5.44
N GLU A 289 -6.95 14.76 5.79
CA GLU A 289 -7.10 14.27 7.16
C GLU A 289 -5.73 14.30 7.85
N GLU A 290 -5.66 14.88 9.05
CA GLU A 290 -4.44 14.93 9.84
C GLU A 290 -4.60 14.16 11.15
N SER A 291 -3.52 13.49 11.59
CA SER A 291 -3.48 12.81 12.87
C SER A 291 -2.14 13.03 13.56
N THR A 292 -2.18 13.05 14.90
CA THR A 292 -0.99 12.93 15.75
C THR A 292 -1.24 11.77 16.68
N THR A 293 -0.42 10.74 16.55
CA THR A 293 -0.54 9.52 17.35
C THR A 293 0.60 9.44 18.32
N TYR A 294 0.32 9.00 19.54
CA TYR A 294 1.33 8.64 20.52
C TYR A 294 1.02 7.29 21.16
N ASP A 295 2.06 6.50 21.41
CA ASP A 295 1.92 5.21 22.06
C ASP A 295 2.94 5.02 23.18
N LEU A 296 2.54 4.19 24.15
CA LEU A 296 3.39 3.69 25.23
C LEU A 296 3.17 2.18 25.33
N GLY A 297 4.24 1.43 25.09
CA GLY A 297 4.28 -0.02 25.19
C GLY A 297 5.30 -0.49 26.20
N LEU A 298 5.09 -1.72 26.66
CA LEU A 298 5.97 -2.43 27.57
C LEU A 298 6.10 -3.85 27.05
N ASP A 299 7.32 -4.37 26.94
CA ASP A 299 7.61 -5.77 26.64
C ASP A 299 8.29 -6.40 27.84
N TRP A 300 7.61 -7.31 28.52
CA TRP A 300 8.13 -7.96 29.71
C TRP A 300 8.30 -9.46 29.47
N THR A 301 9.50 -9.96 29.72
CA THR A 301 9.86 -11.38 29.58
C THR A 301 10.15 -11.97 30.96
N PRO A 302 9.12 -12.24 31.79
CA PRO A 302 9.30 -12.74 33.16
C PRO A 302 9.90 -14.16 33.22
N ALA A 303 9.79 -14.93 32.14
CA ALA A 303 10.34 -16.27 32.02
C ALA A 303 10.72 -16.55 30.55
N ASN A 304 11.63 -17.49 30.32
CA ASN A 304 12.20 -17.77 28.99
C ASN A 304 11.18 -18.10 27.88
N ASN A 305 9.96 -18.49 28.25
CA ASN A 305 8.90 -18.88 27.32
C ASN A 305 7.63 -18.00 27.44
N LEU A 306 7.70 -16.85 28.13
CA LEU A 306 6.57 -15.94 28.30
C LEU A 306 7.01 -14.50 28.04
N ARG A 307 6.35 -13.86 27.06
CA ARG A 307 6.44 -12.41 26.81
C ARG A 307 5.06 -11.79 26.94
N ILE A 308 4.97 -10.70 27.68
CA ILE A 308 3.76 -9.91 27.89
C ILE A 308 4.01 -8.51 27.32
N SER A 309 3.19 -8.09 26.35
CA SER A 309 3.45 -6.90 25.52
C SER A 309 2.28 -5.91 25.46
N PRO A 310 1.81 -5.35 26.58
CA PRO A 310 0.72 -4.38 26.56
C PRO A 310 1.15 -3.09 25.85
N THR A 311 0.20 -2.42 25.20
CA THR A 311 0.43 -1.13 24.56
C THR A 311 -0.84 -0.30 24.64
N VAL A 312 -0.68 0.97 24.96
CA VAL A 312 -1.73 1.98 24.94
C VAL A 312 -1.38 2.97 23.83
N PHE A 313 -2.38 3.33 23.02
CA PHE A 313 -2.24 4.25 21.91
C PHE A 313 -3.38 5.28 21.94
N TYR A 314 -3.11 6.47 21.44
CA TYR A 314 -4.08 7.55 21.22
C TYR A 314 -3.73 8.29 19.94
#